data_AF-A0A1C6HR68-F1
#
_entry.id   AF-A0A1C6HR68-F1
#
_cell.length_a   1.000
_cell.length_b   1.000
_cell.length_c   1.000
_cell.angle_alpha   90.00
_cell.angle_beta   90.00
_cell.angle_gamma   90.00
#
_symmetry.space_group_name_H-M   'P 1'
#
loop_
_entity.id
_entity.type
_entity.pdbx_description
1 polymer ?
#
loop_
_entity_poly.entity_id
_entity_poly.type
_entity_poly.pdbx_seq_one_letter_code
_entity_poly.pdbx_strand_id
1 'polypeptide(L)'
;MDKLKIRFNFVYIDFDKAITWFICLYFSNGLVRLAARRVLAVARLQSSYILFANLIIYMPLILVLVLMISKRKIDKSLWSFLLVLCATVFFFALTLFFHPDYDRFFFRETYGAWEDVFRPDSGAVFGFLVVTASRNSRRLIENLKYASMLLLLYSIYQFLKAVSDGYWTVLNAAGESIEQSYNLGFGYTVIFCATVFLGLFIRERKKTYLLLGCISTVLALVGGSRGCVLCLLIFGILYLFKEFSVVPVYKKILITAGAVLAGILFNAFYYDILSWLSGIDARTIQMFLSGDITSDNGRDAIYALAAGAVKTMPFLGYGAFGDRQFITPYYYWGYCHNIILELIIDFGWLFGIIIFLIICVRSIQVLIRAREEQAFVICILLAANAKLFLSDTFWGYPQFWMLIGYLFFVFKVEKKETFTGRIRFVRKKK
;
A
#
# COMPACT_ATOMS: atom_id res chain seq x y z
N MET A 1 19.61 4.94 22.11
CA MET A 1 20.43 5.78 21.20
C MET A 1 19.71 7.13 21.07
N ASP A 2 19.40 7.77 22.21
CA ASP A 2 18.11 8.49 22.36
C ASP A 2 18.15 9.98 22.04
N LYS A 3 19.12 10.43 21.24
CA LYS A 3 19.18 11.80 20.70
C LYS A 3 20.40 11.88 19.79
N LEU A 4 20.24 11.53 18.50
CA LEU A 4 21.18 12.04 17.51
C LEU A 4 20.88 13.53 17.34
N LYS A 5 21.39 14.35 18.26
CA LYS A 5 21.34 15.81 18.19
C LYS A 5 22.45 16.26 17.26
N ILE A 6 22.11 16.65 16.04
CA ILE A 6 23.08 17.08 15.04
C ILE A 6 23.18 18.61 15.10
N ARG A 7 24.34 19.14 15.56
CA ARG A 7 24.69 20.57 15.41
C ARG A 7 25.48 20.74 14.11
N PHE A 8 24.85 21.36 13.11
CA PHE A 8 25.57 22.25 12.19
C PHE A 8 25.45 23.65 12.79
N ASN A 9 26.49 24.48 12.72
CA ASN A 9 26.50 25.78 13.41
C ASN A 9 25.38 26.75 12.98
N PHE A 10 24.52 26.40 12.01
CA PHE A 10 23.33 27.18 11.66
C PHE A 10 22.04 26.38 11.33
N VAL A 11 22.02 25.04 11.33
CA VAL A 11 20.79 24.26 11.04
C VAL A 11 20.71 22.99 11.90
N TYR A 12 19.64 22.86 12.69
CA TYR A 12 19.33 21.66 13.48
C TYR A 12 18.37 20.76 12.69
N ILE A 13 18.86 19.62 12.18
CA ILE A 13 18.02 18.64 11.47
C ILE A 13 17.78 17.43 12.38
N ASP A 14 16.52 17.25 12.78
CA ASP A 14 16.05 16.07 13.49
C ASP A 14 15.80 14.94 12.49
N PHE A 15 16.59 13.86 12.58
CA PHE A 15 16.50 12.71 11.68
C PHE A 15 15.09 12.15 11.59
N ASP A 16 14.41 11.98 12.73
CA ASP A 16 13.09 11.35 12.75
C ASP A 16 12.07 12.24 12.03
N LYS A 17 12.15 13.56 12.24
CA LYS A 17 11.29 14.51 11.51
C LYS A 17 11.58 14.52 10.02
N ALA A 18 12.85 14.48 9.61
CA ALA A 18 13.23 14.44 8.20
C ALA A 18 12.68 13.19 7.51
N ILE A 19 12.72 12.03 8.18
CA ILE A 19 12.11 10.80 7.68
C ILE A 19 10.58 10.93 7.61
N THR A 20 9.92 11.51 8.63
CA THR A 20 8.47 11.79 8.55
C THR A 20 8.12 12.66 7.35
N TRP A 21 8.89 13.72 7.09
CA TRP A 21 8.70 14.59 5.93
C TRP A 21 8.88 13.83 4.62
N PHE A 22 9.96 13.06 4.46
CA PHE A 22 10.17 12.22 3.28
C PHE A 22 8.97 11.29 3.01
N ILE A 23 8.52 10.55 4.03
CA ILE A 23 7.41 9.60 3.90
C ILE A 23 6.11 10.31 3.54
N CYS A 24 5.83 11.44 4.21
CA CYS A 24 4.67 12.27 3.90
C CYS A 24 4.67 12.72 2.44
N LEU A 25 5.79 13.25 1.96
CA LEU A 25 5.95 13.75 0.59
C LEU A 25 5.90 12.64 -0.46
N TYR A 26 6.49 11.47 -0.17
CA TYR A 26 6.46 10.29 -1.04
C TYR A 26 5.01 9.79 -1.24
N PHE A 27 4.26 9.61 -0.16
CA PHE A 27 2.85 9.21 -0.27
C PHE A 27 1.99 10.31 -0.90
N SER A 28 2.27 11.59 -0.63
CA SER A 28 1.55 12.72 -1.22
C SER A 28 2.15 13.20 -2.55
N ASN A 29 2.87 12.34 -3.30
CA ASN A 29 3.58 12.78 -4.50
C ASN A 29 2.67 13.44 -5.54
N GLY A 30 1.40 13.03 -5.65
CA GLY A 30 0.44 13.64 -6.57
C GLY A 30 0.17 15.11 -6.25
N LEU A 31 0.04 15.43 -4.95
CA LEU A 31 -0.09 16.81 -4.48
C LEU A 31 1.18 17.62 -4.75
N VAL A 32 2.36 17.03 -4.49
CA VAL A 32 3.65 17.67 -4.73
C VAL A 32 3.84 17.95 -6.22
N ARG A 33 3.52 16.99 -7.10
CA ARG A 33 3.58 17.14 -8.56
C ARG A 33 2.62 18.20 -9.07
N LEU A 34 1.39 18.23 -8.55
CA LEU A 34 0.41 19.27 -8.89
C LEU A 34 0.92 20.66 -8.50
N ALA A 35 1.43 20.80 -7.28
CA ALA A 35 2.00 22.05 -6.80
C ALA A 35 3.21 22.48 -7.63
N ALA A 36 4.16 21.56 -7.87
CA ALA A 36 5.34 21.79 -8.70
C ALA A 36 4.96 22.23 -10.11
N ARG A 37 4.00 21.56 -10.75
CA ARG A 37 3.54 21.91 -12.11
C ARG A 37 2.94 23.31 -12.16
N ARG A 38 2.12 23.69 -11.16
CA ARG A 38 1.52 25.04 -11.09
C ARG A 38 2.55 26.13 -10.84
N VAL A 39 3.49 25.91 -9.93
CA VAL A 39 4.56 26.88 -9.62
C VAL A 39 5.46 27.07 -10.83
N LEU A 40 5.90 25.98 -11.48
CA LEU A 40 6.77 26.07 -12.65
C LEU A 40 6.06 26.61 -13.89
N ALA A 41 4.73 26.50 -13.98
CA ALA A 41 3.96 27.12 -15.07
C ALA A 41 4.11 28.65 -15.08
N VAL A 42 4.23 29.29 -13.90
CA VAL A 42 4.51 30.74 -13.80
C VAL A 42 5.83 31.10 -14.47
N ALA A 43 6.83 30.21 -14.38
CA ALA A 43 8.15 30.36 -14.99
C ALA A 43 8.26 29.74 -16.39
N ARG A 44 7.17 29.23 -16.98
CA ARG A 44 7.15 28.47 -18.25
C ARG A 44 8.05 27.21 -18.25
N LEU A 45 8.30 26.62 -17.09
CA LEU A 45 9.12 25.42 -16.88
C LEU A 45 8.28 24.19 -16.53
N GLN A 46 6.98 24.16 -16.88
CA GLN A 46 6.08 23.11 -16.44
C GLN A 46 6.49 21.69 -16.88
N SER A 47 7.30 21.52 -17.92
CA SER A 47 7.82 20.20 -18.35
C SER A 47 8.77 19.57 -17.34
N SER A 48 9.42 20.37 -16.48
CA SER A 48 10.40 19.90 -15.49
C SER A 48 9.77 19.55 -14.13
N TYR A 49 8.45 19.49 -14.03
CA TYR A 49 7.75 19.30 -12.75
C TYR A 49 8.09 18.00 -12.03
N ILE A 50 8.36 16.92 -12.77
CA ILE A 50 8.73 15.61 -12.19
C ILE A 50 10.08 15.71 -11.49
N LEU A 51 11.07 16.35 -12.14
CA LEU A 51 12.40 16.56 -11.56
C LEU A 51 12.30 17.41 -10.28
N PHE A 52 11.55 18.50 -10.35
CA PHE A 52 11.37 19.39 -9.20
C PHE A 52 10.62 18.72 -8.03
N ALA A 53 9.58 17.94 -8.34
CA ALA A 53 8.87 17.16 -7.34
C ALA A 53 9.77 16.11 -6.66
N ASN A 54 10.59 15.40 -7.44
CA ASN A 54 11.58 14.46 -6.91
C ASN A 54 12.59 15.14 -5.99
N LEU A 55 13.11 16.31 -6.36
CA LEU A 55 13.98 17.09 -5.50
C LEU A 55 13.29 17.43 -4.17
N ILE A 56 12.05 17.90 -4.20
CA ILE A 56 11.29 18.20 -2.97
C ILE A 56 11.09 16.95 -2.09
N ILE A 57 10.66 15.84 -2.69
CA ILE A 57 10.37 14.59 -1.96
C ILE A 57 11.63 14.07 -1.26
N TYR A 58 12.77 14.07 -1.95
CA TYR A 58 14.02 13.49 -1.45
C TYR A 58 14.92 14.47 -0.71
N MET A 59 14.67 15.77 -0.76
CA MET A 59 15.49 16.78 -0.06
C MET A 59 15.69 16.45 1.43
N PRO A 60 14.66 16.04 2.21
CA PRO A 60 14.87 15.62 3.60
C PRO A 60 15.82 14.42 3.73
N LEU A 61 15.72 13.44 2.83
CA LEU A 61 16.57 12.24 2.85
C LEU A 61 18.00 12.55 2.41
N ILE A 62 18.19 13.38 1.37
CA ILE A 62 19.50 13.83 0.87
C ILE A 62 20.23 14.58 1.98
N LEU A 63 19.55 15.51 2.67
CA LEU A 63 20.12 16.22 3.81
C LEU A 63 20.56 15.24 4.90
N VAL A 64 19.70 14.29 5.26
CA VAL A 64 20.04 13.24 6.23
C VAL A 64 21.26 12.41 5.79
N LEU A 65 21.35 12.06 4.51
CA LEU A 65 22.43 11.26 3.95
C LEU A 65 23.77 12.02 3.94
N VAL A 66 23.78 13.29 3.53
CA VAL A 66 24.97 14.16 3.59
C VAL A 66 25.50 14.25 5.03
N LEU A 67 24.60 14.39 6.01
CA LEU A 67 24.98 14.42 7.43
C LEU A 67 25.56 13.08 7.91
N MET A 68 24.97 11.96 7.49
CA MET A 68 25.43 10.61 7.86
C MET A 68 26.81 10.30 7.26
N ILE A 69 27.06 10.70 6.01
CA ILE A 69 28.36 10.55 5.33
C ILE A 69 29.41 11.43 6.03
N SER A 70 29.09 12.70 6.28
CA SER A 70 29.99 13.64 6.97
C SER A 70 30.45 13.12 8.34
N LYS A 71 29.63 12.31 9.02
CA LYS A 71 29.93 11.69 10.32
C LYS A 71 30.37 10.23 10.25
N ARG A 72 30.56 9.65 9.05
CA ARG A 72 30.89 8.22 8.81
C ARG A 72 29.97 7.25 9.56
N LYS A 73 28.69 7.57 9.68
CA LYS A 73 27.68 6.76 10.40
C LYS A 73 26.49 6.46 9.51
N ILE A 74 26.71 5.60 8.52
CA ILE A 74 25.63 5.13 7.64
C ILE A 74 24.79 4.09 8.41
N ASP A 75 23.47 4.27 8.37
CA ASP A 75 22.50 3.40 9.02
C ASP A 75 22.36 2.09 8.23
N LYS A 76 22.21 0.99 8.97
CA LYS A 76 21.97 -0.34 8.40
C LYS A 76 20.66 -0.39 7.59
N SER A 77 19.66 0.43 7.93
CA SER A 77 18.42 0.54 7.17
C SER A 77 18.67 0.96 5.72
N LEU A 78 19.55 1.95 5.50
CA LEU A 78 19.90 2.43 4.17
C LEU A 78 20.66 1.37 3.36
N TRP A 79 21.62 0.68 3.99
CA TRP A 79 22.32 -0.44 3.33
C TRP A 79 21.37 -1.57 2.92
N SER A 80 20.40 -1.88 3.78
CA SER A 80 19.39 -2.90 3.48
C SER A 80 18.53 -2.49 2.28
N PHE A 81 18.14 -1.22 2.20
CA PHE A 81 17.41 -0.68 1.04
C PHE A 81 18.26 -0.71 -0.24
N LEU A 82 19.50 -0.25 -0.20
CA LEU A 82 20.39 -0.27 -1.36
C LEU A 82 20.61 -1.69 -1.89
N LEU A 83 20.78 -2.66 -1.00
CA LEU A 83 20.89 -4.07 -1.39
C LEU A 83 19.63 -4.57 -2.10
N VAL A 84 18.45 -4.26 -1.56
CA VAL A 84 17.17 -4.64 -2.20
C VAL A 84 17.01 -3.95 -3.54
N LEU A 85 17.27 -2.64 -3.62
CA LEU A 85 17.19 -1.87 -4.86
C LEU A 85 18.13 -2.44 -5.93
N CYS A 86 19.40 -2.69 -5.59
CA CYS A 86 20.37 -3.28 -6.50
C CYS A 86 19.96 -4.70 -6.93
N ALA A 87 19.42 -5.52 -6.03
CA ALA A 87 18.93 -6.85 -6.37
C ALA A 87 17.72 -6.79 -7.33
N THR A 88 16.79 -5.86 -7.10
CA THR A 88 15.63 -5.64 -7.98
C THR A 88 16.08 -5.11 -9.35
N VAL A 89 16.97 -4.12 -9.41
CA VAL A 89 17.54 -3.62 -10.68
C VAL A 89 18.27 -4.73 -11.42
N PHE A 90 19.08 -5.52 -10.72
CA PHE A 90 19.80 -6.65 -11.31
C PHE A 90 18.82 -7.69 -11.88
N PHE A 91 17.74 -8.02 -11.17
CA PHE A 91 16.74 -8.96 -11.65
C PHE A 91 16.04 -8.46 -12.92
N PHE A 92 15.61 -7.19 -12.96
CA PHE A 92 15.03 -6.58 -14.16
C PHE A 92 16.02 -6.54 -15.33
N ALA A 93 17.29 -6.20 -15.07
CA ALA A 93 18.33 -6.21 -16.10
C ALA A 93 18.61 -7.63 -16.64
N LEU A 94 18.62 -8.64 -15.75
CA LEU A 94 18.77 -10.04 -16.12
C LEU A 94 17.59 -10.50 -16.99
N THR A 95 16.37 -10.08 -16.66
CA THR A 95 15.19 -10.37 -17.47
C THR A 95 15.31 -9.76 -18.86
N LEU A 96 15.67 -8.48 -18.99
CA LEU A 96 15.89 -7.86 -20.32
C LEU A 96 17.03 -8.50 -21.11
N PHE A 97 18.06 -9.01 -20.43
CA PHE A 97 19.15 -9.72 -21.09
C PHE A 97 18.68 -11.04 -21.73
N PHE A 98 17.82 -11.81 -21.05
CA PHE A 98 17.29 -13.06 -21.58
C PHE A 98 16.05 -12.89 -22.48
N HIS A 99 15.29 -11.82 -22.28
CA HIS A 99 14.07 -11.48 -23.02
C HIS A 99 14.13 -10.03 -23.52
N PRO A 100 14.95 -9.73 -24.55
CA PRO A 100 15.08 -8.37 -25.09
C PRO A 100 13.75 -7.79 -25.60
N ASP A 101 12.82 -8.65 -26.01
CA ASP A 101 11.47 -8.30 -26.49
C ASP A 101 10.52 -7.75 -25.40
N TYR A 102 10.95 -7.74 -24.14
CA TYR A 102 10.19 -7.16 -23.03
C TYR A 102 10.43 -5.66 -22.87
N ASP A 103 11.36 -5.07 -23.63
CA ASP A 103 11.69 -3.64 -23.59
C ASP A 103 10.45 -2.72 -23.65
N ARG A 104 9.49 -3.04 -24.51
CA ARG A 104 8.20 -2.34 -24.68
C ARG A 104 7.37 -2.25 -23.41
N PHE A 105 7.51 -3.22 -22.48
CA PHE A 105 6.79 -3.22 -21.21
C PHE A 105 7.60 -2.53 -20.09
N PHE A 106 8.92 -2.49 -20.23
CA PHE A 106 9.81 -1.89 -19.24
C PHE A 106 9.87 -0.36 -19.39
N PHE A 107 9.90 0.13 -20.63
CA PHE A 107 10.14 1.55 -20.96
C PHE A 107 8.89 2.35 -21.34
N ARG A 108 7.69 1.77 -21.25
CA ARG A 108 6.43 2.50 -21.47
C ARG A 108 6.14 3.51 -20.36
N GLU A 109 5.43 4.58 -20.71
CA GLU A 109 5.14 5.71 -19.81
C GLU A 109 4.13 5.40 -18.69
N THR A 110 3.28 4.40 -18.86
CA THR A 110 2.33 3.99 -17.82
C THR A 110 2.41 2.48 -17.65
N TYR A 111 2.35 2.02 -16.39
CA TYR A 111 2.55 0.62 -16.03
C TYR A 111 3.93 0.05 -16.42
N GLY A 112 4.92 0.93 -16.65
CA GLY A 112 6.29 0.58 -17.01
C GLY A 112 7.17 0.36 -15.78
N ALA A 113 8.29 -0.35 -15.95
CA ALA A 113 9.20 -0.68 -14.86
C ALA A 113 9.78 0.58 -14.19
N TRP A 114 10.13 1.60 -14.98
CA TRP A 114 10.59 2.87 -14.44
C TRP A 114 9.51 3.50 -13.55
N GLU A 115 8.31 3.70 -14.09
CA GLU A 115 7.25 4.47 -13.43
C GLU A 115 6.69 3.78 -12.16
N ASP A 116 6.48 2.46 -12.24
CA ASP A 116 5.82 1.69 -11.19
C ASP A 116 6.80 1.16 -10.14
N VAL A 117 8.04 0.85 -10.53
CA VAL A 117 8.99 0.14 -9.65
C VAL A 117 10.09 1.07 -9.16
N PHE A 118 10.75 1.79 -10.07
CA PHE A 118 12.04 2.44 -9.80
C PHE A 118 12.02 3.96 -9.72
N ARG A 119 10.96 4.64 -10.17
CA ARG A 119 10.92 6.09 -10.20
C ARG A 119 10.91 6.61 -8.76
N PRO A 120 11.78 7.54 -8.37
CA PRO A 120 11.86 7.92 -6.96
C PRO A 120 10.55 8.46 -6.36
N ASP A 121 9.74 9.23 -7.08
CA ASP A 121 8.49 9.82 -6.54
C ASP A 121 7.31 8.86 -6.45
N SER A 122 7.29 7.76 -7.21
CA SER A 122 6.14 6.84 -7.29
C SER A 122 6.48 5.36 -7.22
N GLY A 123 7.74 5.00 -7.45
CA GLY A 123 8.23 3.65 -7.57
C GLY A 123 8.03 2.87 -6.27
N ALA A 124 7.44 1.71 -6.39
CA ALA A 124 6.98 0.92 -5.27
C ALA A 124 8.11 0.36 -4.40
N VAL A 125 9.31 0.14 -4.96
CA VAL A 125 10.47 -0.35 -4.19
C VAL A 125 10.84 0.61 -3.04
N PHE A 126 10.53 1.91 -3.18
CA PHE A 126 10.75 2.90 -2.12
C PHE A 126 9.81 2.74 -0.92
N GLY A 127 8.71 1.98 -1.06
CA GLY A 127 7.92 1.51 0.08
C GLY A 127 8.76 0.70 1.09
N PHE A 128 9.78 -0.03 0.62
CA PHE A 128 10.73 -0.70 1.50
C PHE A 128 11.56 0.31 2.33
N LEU A 129 12.00 1.41 1.69
CA LEU A 129 12.74 2.48 2.36
C LEU A 129 11.88 3.18 3.42
N VAL A 130 10.62 3.48 3.11
CA VAL A 130 9.65 4.06 4.07
C VAL A 130 9.63 3.30 5.40
N VAL A 131 9.55 1.98 5.33
CA VAL A 131 9.48 1.13 6.53
C VAL A 131 10.82 1.01 7.23
N THR A 132 11.89 0.73 6.49
CA THR A 132 13.22 0.55 7.09
C THR A 132 13.78 1.84 7.68
N ALA A 133 13.52 2.99 7.06
CA ALA A 133 13.89 4.31 7.59
C ALA A 133 13.09 4.70 8.84
N SER A 134 11.86 4.19 8.99
CA SER A 134 11.05 4.39 10.20
C SER A 134 11.62 3.66 11.42
N ARG A 135 12.46 2.64 11.23
CA ARG A 135 13.18 1.82 12.23
C ARG A 135 12.33 1.02 13.21
N ASN A 136 11.16 1.51 13.63
CA ASN A 136 10.26 0.80 14.51
C ASN A 136 8.77 1.10 14.24
N SER A 137 7.88 0.23 14.75
CA SER A 137 6.44 0.31 14.57
C SER A 137 5.85 1.62 15.07
N ARG A 138 6.29 2.13 16.22
CA ARG A 138 5.77 3.38 16.79
C ARG A 138 5.99 4.55 15.82
N ARG A 139 7.22 4.68 15.30
CA ARG A 139 7.56 5.71 14.31
C ARG A 139 6.85 5.49 13.00
N LEU A 140 6.75 4.24 12.53
CA LEU A 140 6.00 3.93 11.31
C LEU A 140 4.53 4.34 11.44
N ILE A 141 3.88 4.11 12.59
CA ILE A 141 2.51 4.55 12.84
C ILE A 141 2.40 6.09 12.80
N GLU A 142 3.34 6.81 13.43
CA GLU A 142 3.37 8.28 13.35
C GLU A 142 3.52 8.76 11.91
N ASN A 143 4.40 8.14 11.14
CA ASN A 143 4.63 8.48 9.73
C ASN A 143 3.39 8.19 8.87
N LEU A 144 2.77 7.03 9.04
CA LEU A 144 1.53 6.66 8.35
C LEU A 144 0.37 7.58 8.70
N LYS A 145 0.23 7.99 9.96
CA LYS A 145 -0.80 8.95 10.38
C LYS A 145 -0.70 10.26 9.60
N TYR A 146 0.50 10.85 9.51
CA TYR A 146 0.69 12.12 8.80
C TYR A 146 0.57 11.95 7.28
N ALA A 147 1.13 10.86 6.73
CA ALA A 147 1.00 10.52 5.32
C ALA A 147 -0.47 10.34 4.91
N SER A 148 -1.26 9.58 5.69
CA SER A 148 -2.70 9.40 5.44
C SER A 148 -3.49 10.70 5.54
N MET A 149 -3.07 11.65 6.38
CA MET A 149 -3.72 12.96 6.45
C MET A 149 -3.51 13.77 5.18
N LEU A 150 -2.28 13.82 4.66
CA LEU A 150 -1.98 14.50 3.39
C LEU A 150 -2.61 13.78 2.19
N LEU A 151 -2.58 12.45 2.18
CA LEU A 151 -3.26 11.65 1.16
C LEU A 151 -4.76 11.92 1.16
N LEU A 152 -5.41 11.93 2.32
CA LEU A 152 -6.85 12.22 2.40
C LEU A 152 -7.17 13.63 1.89
N LEU A 153 -6.37 14.64 2.22
CA LEU A 153 -6.55 16.00 1.69
C LEU A 153 -6.46 16.04 0.16
N TYR A 154 -5.45 15.38 -0.41
CA TYR A 154 -5.30 15.29 -1.86
C TYR A 154 -6.42 14.48 -2.53
N SER A 155 -6.87 13.40 -1.88
CA SER A 155 -8.00 12.61 -2.36
C SER A 155 -9.32 13.38 -2.32
N ILE A 156 -9.56 14.20 -1.30
CA ILE A 156 -10.71 15.11 -1.28
C ILE A 156 -10.67 16.05 -2.48
N TYR A 157 -9.51 16.64 -2.79
CA TYR A 157 -9.35 17.47 -3.98
C TYR A 157 -9.66 16.71 -5.29
N GLN A 158 -9.12 15.50 -5.45
CA GLN A 158 -9.39 14.66 -6.62
C GLN A 158 -10.87 14.31 -6.75
N PHE A 159 -11.52 13.96 -5.64
CA PHE A 159 -12.94 13.66 -5.60
C PHE A 159 -13.80 14.86 -5.99
N LEU A 160 -13.53 16.03 -5.41
CA LEU A 160 -14.25 17.27 -5.75
C LEU A 160 -14.06 17.64 -7.23
N LYS A 161 -12.86 17.40 -7.78
CA LYS A 161 -12.59 17.60 -9.21
C LYS A 161 -13.41 16.64 -10.06
N ALA A 162 -13.44 15.35 -9.74
CA ALA A 162 -14.24 14.35 -10.45
C ALA A 162 -15.75 14.66 -10.37
N VAL A 163 -16.25 15.09 -9.21
CA VAL A 163 -17.65 15.53 -9.06
C VAL A 163 -17.93 16.77 -9.90
N SER A 164 -17.02 17.74 -9.94
CA SER A 164 -17.14 18.93 -10.77
C SER A 164 -17.12 18.62 -12.26
N ASP A 165 -16.34 17.62 -12.67
CA ASP A 165 -16.20 17.22 -14.08
C ASP A 165 -17.32 16.25 -14.49
N GLY A 166 -17.99 15.61 -13.52
CA GLY A 166 -19.05 14.61 -13.74
C GLY A 166 -18.52 13.19 -13.98
N TYR A 167 -17.20 13.00 -14.04
CA TYR A 167 -16.55 11.73 -14.31
C TYR A 167 -15.14 11.64 -13.74
N TRP A 168 -14.60 10.43 -13.71
CA TRP A 168 -13.19 10.12 -13.52
C TRP A 168 -12.53 9.81 -14.86
N THR A 169 -11.36 10.36 -15.09
CA THR A 169 -10.51 9.98 -16.21
C THR A 169 -9.70 8.74 -15.83
N VAL A 170 -9.86 7.65 -16.58
CA VAL A 170 -9.15 6.38 -16.35
C VAL A 170 -8.69 5.76 -17.66
N LEU A 171 -7.67 4.90 -17.62
CA LEU A 171 -7.22 4.14 -18.79
C LEU A 171 -8.05 2.86 -18.94
N ASN A 172 -8.56 2.60 -20.14
CA ASN A 172 -9.27 1.36 -20.47
C ASN A 172 -8.27 0.21 -20.78
N ALA A 173 -8.80 -0.96 -21.15
CA ALA A 173 -7.98 -2.12 -21.53
C ALA A 173 -7.14 -1.90 -22.81
N ALA A 174 -7.50 -0.95 -23.67
CA ALA A 174 -6.70 -0.58 -24.84
C ALA A 174 -5.62 0.49 -24.53
N GLY A 175 -5.60 1.04 -23.32
CA GLY A 175 -4.70 2.13 -22.93
C GLY A 175 -5.21 3.52 -23.31
N GLU A 176 -6.48 3.63 -23.68
CA GLU A 176 -7.14 4.89 -24.03
C GLU A 176 -7.74 5.54 -22.80
N SER A 177 -7.66 6.87 -22.74
CA SER A 177 -8.28 7.65 -21.69
C SER A 177 -9.79 7.70 -21.90
N ILE A 178 -10.55 7.12 -20.96
CA ILE A 178 -12.01 7.09 -20.96
C ILE A 178 -12.58 7.75 -19.71
N GLU A 179 -13.84 8.14 -19.81
CA GLU A 179 -14.63 8.66 -18.70
C GLU A 179 -15.32 7.49 -17.98
N GLN A 180 -15.17 7.42 -16.65
CA GLN A 180 -15.84 6.44 -15.81
C GLN A 180 -16.46 7.09 -14.59
N SER A 181 -17.50 6.45 -14.04
CA SER A 181 -18.15 6.90 -12.80
C SER A 181 -17.33 6.66 -11.52
N TYR A 182 -16.21 5.94 -11.62
CA TYR A 182 -15.37 5.57 -10.47
C TYR A 182 -13.90 5.45 -10.88
N ASN A 183 -13.01 5.47 -9.88
CA ASN A 183 -11.58 5.22 -10.08
C ASN A 183 -11.04 4.19 -9.08
N LEU A 184 -10.45 3.11 -9.61
CA LEU A 184 -9.95 1.98 -8.82
C LEU A 184 -8.79 2.40 -7.89
N GLY A 185 -7.79 3.10 -8.42
CA GLY A 185 -6.61 3.54 -7.68
C GLY A 185 -6.96 4.53 -6.58
N PHE A 186 -7.92 5.43 -6.85
CA PHE A 186 -8.50 6.34 -5.87
C PHE A 186 -9.11 5.56 -4.70
N GLY A 187 -9.99 4.59 -4.98
CA GLY A 187 -10.65 3.78 -3.95
C GLY A 187 -9.65 3.07 -3.03
N TYR A 188 -8.63 2.43 -3.58
CA TYR A 188 -7.60 1.76 -2.78
C TYR A 188 -6.74 2.74 -1.96
N THR A 189 -6.44 3.92 -2.49
CA THR A 189 -5.67 4.94 -1.78
C THR A 189 -6.44 5.47 -0.56
N VAL A 190 -7.72 5.77 -0.74
CA VAL A 190 -8.55 6.33 0.34
C VAL A 190 -8.93 5.26 1.37
N ILE A 191 -9.19 4.02 0.96
CA ILE A 191 -9.46 2.96 1.94
C ILE A 191 -8.25 2.66 2.82
N PHE A 192 -7.02 2.78 2.28
CA PHE A 192 -5.81 2.70 3.08
C PHE A 192 -5.78 3.77 4.18
N CYS A 193 -6.18 5.00 3.85
CA CYS A 193 -6.35 6.08 4.84
C CYS A 193 -7.42 5.72 5.89
N ALA A 194 -8.56 5.16 5.45
CA ALA A 194 -9.62 4.70 6.36
C ALA A 194 -9.09 3.65 7.35
N THR A 195 -8.33 2.67 6.87
CA THR A 195 -7.70 1.62 7.70
C THR A 195 -6.78 2.23 8.77
N VAL A 196 -5.93 3.19 8.40
CA VAL A 196 -5.04 3.87 9.35
C VAL A 196 -5.83 4.66 10.38
N PHE A 197 -6.80 5.48 9.97
CA PHE A 197 -7.55 6.33 10.90
C PHE A 197 -8.49 5.55 11.81
N LEU A 198 -9.24 4.58 11.30
CA LEU A 198 -10.10 3.74 12.15
C LEU A 198 -9.28 2.91 13.13
N GLY A 199 -8.12 2.41 12.70
CA GLY A 199 -7.16 1.76 13.58
C GLY A 199 -6.63 2.68 14.69
N LEU A 200 -6.27 3.93 14.35
CA LEU A 200 -5.87 4.94 15.33
C LEU A 200 -7.01 5.30 16.29
N PHE A 201 -8.25 5.32 15.82
CA PHE A 201 -9.42 5.51 16.69
C PHE A 201 -9.56 4.37 17.70
N ILE A 202 -9.40 3.10 17.29
CA ILE A 202 -9.47 1.95 18.20
C ILE A 202 -8.43 2.08 19.33
N ARG A 203 -7.22 2.53 19.00
CA ARG A 203 -6.10 2.65 19.95
C ARG A 203 -6.15 3.91 20.82
N GLU A 204 -6.40 5.07 20.22
CA GLU A 204 -6.32 6.37 20.89
C GLU A 204 -7.68 6.89 21.37
N ARG A 205 -8.80 6.33 20.90
CA ARG A 205 -10.19 6.73 21.21
C ARG A 205 -10.53 8.19 20.89
N LYS A 206 -9.71 8.87 20.08
CA LYS A 206 -9.96 10.24 19.63
C LYS A 206 -11.00 10.28 18.51
N LYS A 207 -12.10 11.00 18.73
CA LYS A 207 -13.22 11.13 17.77
C LYS A 207 -12.80 11.71 16.41
N THR A 208 -11.75 12.53 16.37
CA THR A 208 -11.19 13.05 15.10
C THR A 208 -10.80 11.93 14.15
N TYR A 209 -10.17 10.86 14.64
CA TYR A 209 -9.79 9.74 13.77
C TYR A 209 -11.00 8.91 13.33
N LEU A 210 -12.05 8.81 14.14
CA LEU A 210 -13.30 8.21 13.71
C LEU A 210 -13.91 9.01 12.56
N LEU A 211 -13.99 10.33 12.70
CA LEU A 211 -14.49 11.22 11.65
C LEU A 211 -13.68 11.09 10.35
N LEU A 212 -12.35 11.18 10.42
CA LEU A 212 -11.48 11.03 9.25
C LEU A 212 -11.59 9.64 8.61
N GLY A 213 -11.71 8.59 9.44
CA GLY A 213 -11.94 7.23 8.99
C GLY A 213 -13.27 7.08 8.25
N CYS A 214 -14.36 7.60 8.80
CA CYS A 214 -15.68 7.59 8.17
C CYS A 214 -15.69 8.36 6.84
N ILE A 215 -15.12 9.57 6.81
CA ILE A 215 -14.99 10.36 5.57
C ILE A 215 -14.22 9.55 4.51
N SER A 216 -13.10 8.93 4.89
CA SER A 216 -12.31 8.10 3.99
C SER A 216 -13.12 6.91 3.46
N THR A 217 -13.85 6.20 4.33
CA THR A 217 -14.71 5.08 3.90
C THR A 217 -15.79 5.53 2.93
N VAL A 218 -16.49 6.64 3.21
CA VAL A 218 -17.53 7.18 2.32
C VAL A 218 -16.95 7.55 0.96
N LEU A 219 -15.84 8.29 0.93
CA LEU A 219 -15.16 8.65 -0.32
C LEU A 219 -14.76 7.40 -1.12
N ALA A 220 -14.21 6.38 -0.46
CA ALA A 220 -13.82 5.13 -1.11
C ALA A 220 -15.03 4.36 -1.68
N LEU A 221 -16.17 4.36 -0.98
CA LEU A 221 -17.41 3.69 -1.45
C LEU A 221 -18.08 4.42 -2.61
N VAL A 222 -18.02 5.76 -2.62
CA VAL A 222 -18.66 6.60 -3.63
C VAL A 222 -17.80 6.74 -4.89
N GLY A 223 -16.50 7.05 -4.73
CA GLY A 223 -15.59 7.30 -5.86
C GLY A 223 -14.69 6.12 -6.24
N GLY A 224 -14.68 5.04 -5.45
CA GLY A 224 -13.81 3.89 -5.62
C GLY A 224 -14.52 2.63 -6.14
N SER A 225 -13.77 1.53 -6.21
CA SER A 225 -14.32 0.22 -6.56
C SER A 225 -14.70 -0.59 -5.32
N ARG A 226 -15.64 -1.52 -5.48
CA ARG A 226 -16.04 -2.50 -4.45
C ARG A 226 -14.87 -3.23 -3.79
N GLY A 227 -13.81 -3.51 -4.56
CA GLY A 227 -12.64 -4.25 -4.12
C GLY A 227 -11.85 -3.57 -2.99
N CYS A 228 -12.04 -2.27 -2.77
CA CYS A 228 -11.39 -1.56 -1.66
C CYS A 228 -11.96 -1.97 -0.29
N VAL A 229 -13.25 -2.32 -0.21
CA VAL A 229 -13.92 -2.73 1.05
C VAL A 229 -13.27 -3.98 1.65
N LEU A 230 -12.78 -4.89 0.80
CA LEU A 230 -12.07 -6.09 1.25
C LEU A 230 -10.87 -5.75 2.14
N CYS A 231 -10.12 -4.69 1.81
CA CYS A 231 -8.96 -4.28 2.61
C CYS A 231 -9.40 -3.87 4.02
N LEU A 232 -10.49 -3.11 4.14
CA LEU A 232 -11.01 -2.67 5.43
C LEU A 232 -11.60 -3.84 6.24
N LEU A 233 -12.28 -4.77 5.58
CA LEU A 233 -12.82 -5.98 6.20
C LEU A 233 -11.69 -6.85 6.76
N ILE A 234 -10.65 -7.10 5.98
CA ILE A 234 -9.48 -7.88 6.41
C ILE A 234 -8.78 -7.20 7.58
N PHE A 235 -8.63 -5.87 7.55
CA PHE A 235 -8.11 -5.15 8.72
C PHE A 235 -8.95 -5.44 9.98
N GLY A 236 -10.28 -5.32 9.87
CA GLY A 236 -11.20 -5.61 10.97
C GLY A 236 -11.02 -7.03 11.51
N ILE A 237 -11.00 -8.04 10.63
CA ILE A 237 -10.81 -9.44 11.00
C ILE A 237 -9.46 -9.66 11.69
N LEU A 238 -8.37 -9.15 11.11
CA LEU A 238 -7.03 -9.32 11.67
C LEU A 238 -6.87 -8.63 13.03
N TYR A 239 -7.39 -7.41 13.14
CA TYR A 239 -7.32 -6.65 14.38
C TYR A 239 -8.21 -7.28 15.47
N LEU A 240 -9.42 -7.71 15.11
CA LEU A 240 -10.29 -8.47 16.01
C LEU A 240 -9.63 -9.78 16.43
N PHE A 241 -9.07 -10.57 15.52
CA PHE A 241 -8.33 -11.79 15.87
C PHE A 241 -7.24 -11.50 16.90
N LYS A 242 -6.52 -10.38 16.75
CA LYS A 242 -5.45 -10.02 17.66
C LYS A 242 -5.96 -9.60 19.04
N GLU A 243 -6.98 -8.75 19.11
CA GLU A 243 -7.61 -8.37 20.38
C GLU A 243 -8.29 -9.58 21.03
N PHE A 244 -8.99 -10.40 20.25
CA PHE A 244 -9.66 -11.61 20.71
C PHE A 244 -8.66 -12.61 21.29
N SER A 245 -7.44 -12.72 20.73
CA SER A 245 -6.41 -13.62 21.26
C SER A 245 -6.07 -13.36 22.73
N VAL A 246 -6.22 -12.12 23.23
CA VAL A 246 -5.95 -11.72 24.62
C VAL A 246 -7.21 -11.62 25.49
N VAL A 247 -8.40 -11.72 24.90
CA VAL A 247 -9.68 -11.60 25.61
C VAL A 247 -10.00 -12.90 26.36
N PRO A 248 -10.47 -12.82 27.62
CA PRO A 248 -10.89 -14.00 28.38
C PRO A 248 -12.12 -14.68 27.74
N VAL A 249 -12.20 -16.01 27.88
CA VAL A 249 -13.16 -16.88 27.15
C VAL A 249 -14.62 -16.42 27.26
N TYR A 250 -15.06 -15.91 28.41
CA TYR A 250 -16.46 -15.47 28.57
C TYR A 250 -16.82 -14.26 27.68
N LYS A 251 -15.90 -13.31 27.50
CA LYS A 251 -16.09 -12.18 26.58
C LYS A 251 -16.02 -12.64 25.12
N LYS A 252 -15.23 -13.69 24.83
CA LYS A 252 -15.20 -14.32 23.51
C LYS A 252 -16.55 -14.89 23.12
N ILE A 253 -17.16 -15.64 24.03
CA ILE A 253 -18.50 -16.20 23.87
C ILE A 253 -19.52 -15.08 23.65
N LEU A 254 -19.47 -14.01 24.45
CA LEU A 254 -20.38 -12.87 24.32
C LEU A 254 -20.26 -12.16 22.96
N ILE A 255 -19.04 -11.88 22.50
CA ILE A 255 -18.79 -11.26 21.19
C ILE A 255 -19.27 -12.16 20.05
N THR A 256 -19.01 -13.47 20.15
CA THR A 256 -19.43 -14.45 19.15
C THR A 256 -20.96 -14.56 19.11
N ALA A 257 -21.61 -14.64 20.28
CA ALA A 257 -23.07 -14.65 20.39
C ALA A 257 -23.68 -13.35 19.84
N GLY A 258 -23.07 -12.19 20.11
CA GLY A 258 -23.49 -10.90 19.55
C GLY A 258 -23.34 -10.83 18.03
N ALA A 259 -22.25 -11.38 17.47
CA ALA A 259 -22.04 -11.46 16.03
C ALA A 259 -23.05 -12.41 15.35
N VAL A 260 -23.34 -13.55 15.96
CA VAL A 260 -24.37 -14.49 15.49
C VAL A 260 -25.75 -13.83 15.53
N LEU A 261 -26.09 -13.15 16.62
CA LEU A 261 -27.34 -12.40 16.74
C LEU A 261 -27.42 -11.29 15.68
N ALA A 262 -26.35 -10.53 15.45
CA ALA A 262 -26.29 -9.52 14.40
C ALA A 262 -26.46 -10.15 13.01
N GLY A 263 -25.90 -11.33 12.75
CA GLY A 263 -26.11 -12.07 11.50
C GLY A 263 -27.55 -12.53 11.32
N ILE A 264 -28.20 -13.02 12.39
CA ILE A 264 -29.62 -13.39 12.39
C ILE A 264 -30.49 -12.16 12.12
N LEU A 265 -30.22 -11.05 12.80
CA LEU A 265 -30.94 -9.78 12.59
C LEU A 265 -30.71 -9.24 11.17
N PHE A 266 -29.47 -9.28 10.66
CA PHE A 266 -29.17 -8.87 9.29
C PHE A 266 -29.94 -9.70 8.26
N ASN A 267 -30.07 -11.02 8.48
CA ASN A 267 -30.89 -11.88 7.63
C ASN A 267 -32.39 -11.55 7.75
N ALA A 268 -32.89 -11.34 8.97
CA ALA A 268 -34.30 -11.01 9.23
C ALA A 268 -34.72 -9.68 8.60
N PHE A 269 -33.82 -8.68 8.60
CA PHE A 269 -34.07 -7.35 8.04
C PHE A 269 -33.43 -7.15 6.66
N TYR A 270 -33.01 -8.23 5.99
CA TYR A 270 -32.26 -8.14 4.74
C TYR A 270 -33.01 -7.31 3.68
N TYR A 271 -34.29 -7.62 3.45
CA TYR A 271 -35.11 -6.93 2.45
C TYR A 271 -35.43 -5.48 2.84
N ASP A 272 -35.58 -5.18 4.13
CA ASP A 272 -35.79 -3.81 4.63
C ASP A 272 -34.54 -2.95 4.48
N ILE A 273 -33.36 -3.54 4.69
CA ILE A 273 -32.08 -2.88 4.44
C ILE A 273 -31.92 -2.60 2.94
N LEU A 274 -32.23 -3.58 2.09
CA LEU A 274 -32.18 -3.39 0.63
C LEU A 274 -33.16 -2.30 0.16
N SER A 275 -34.38 -2.25 0.71
CA SER A 275 -35.37 -1.23 0.34
C SER A 275 -34.93 0.18 0.77
N TRP A 276 -34.34 0.34 1.96
CA TRP A 276 -33.73 1.61 2.40
C TRP A 276 -32.56 2.04 1.53
N LEU A 277 -31.73 1.09 1.10
CA LEU A 277 -30.56 1.35 0.27
C LEU A 277 -30.90 1.65 -1.19
N SER A 278 -32.09 1.28 -1.66
CA SER A 278 -32.55 1.47 -3.05
C SER A 278 -32.63 2.93 -3.50
N GLY A 279 -32.73 3.89 -2.57
CA GLY A 279 -32.72 5.32 -2.86
C GLY A 279 -31.33 5.94 -3.00
N ILE A 280 -30.25 5.18 -2.78
CA ILE A 280 -28.87 5.71 -2.83
C ILE A 280 -28.24 5.38 -4.19
N ASP A 281 -28.01 6.43 -5.00
CA ASP A 281 -27.31 6.35 -6.28
C ASP A 281 -25.78 6.23 -6.09
N ALA A 282 -25.36 5.14 -5.46
CA ALA A 282 -23.97 4.75 -5.38
C ALA A 282 -23.80 3.38 -6.01
N ARG A 283 -22.95 3.28 -7.04
CA ARG A 283 -22.76 2.03 -7.81
C ARG A 283 -22.47 0.80 -6.92
N THR A 284 -21.65 0.93 -5.89
CA THR A 284 -21.36 -0.17 -4.96
C THR A 284 -22.63 -0.67 -4.26
N ILE A 285 -23.53 0.25 -3.91
CA ILE A 285 -24.83 -0.06 -3.30
C ILE A 285 -25.76 -0.67 -4.35
N GLN A 286 -25.86 -0.09 -5.55
CA GLN A 286 -26.67 -0.67 -6.63
C GLN A 286 -26.23 -2.08 -7.04
N MET A 287 -24.93 -2.35 -7.09
CA MET A 287 -24.42 -3.70 -7.39
C MET A 287 -24.60 -4.67 -6.21
N PHE A 288 -24.64 -4.16 -4.97
CA PHE A 288 -25.04 -4.95 -3.80
C PHE A 288 -26.54 -5.29 -3.86
N LEU A 289 -27.37 -4.33 -4.24
CA LEU A 289 -28.81 -4.47 -4.42
C LEU A 289 -29.18 -5.41 -5.58
N SER A 290 -28.41 -5.40 -6.67
CA SER A 290 -28.67 -6.23 -7.85
C SER A 290 -28.25 -7.69 -7.69
N GLY A 291 -27.69 -8.09 -6.54
CA GLY A 291 -27.16 -9.44 -6.32
C GLY A 291 -25.89 -9.76 -7.13
N ASP A 292 -25.38 -8.79 -7.89
CA ASP A 292 -24.34 -8.96 -8.89
C ASP A 292 -22.94 -8.63 -8.32
N ILE A 293 -22.78 -8.90 -7.02
CA ILE A 293 -21.55 -8.66 -6.24
C ILE A 293 -20.37 -9.44 -6.82
N THR A 294 -20.66 -10.55 -7.50
CA THR A 294 -19.70 -11.49 -8.10
C THR A 294 -19.39 -11.22 -9.57
N SER A 295 -20.02 -10.23 -10.24
CA SER A 295 -19.77 -10.02 -11.67
C SER A 295 -18.32 -9.62 -11.93
N ASP A 296 -17.67 -10.43 -12.75
CA ASP A 296 -16.24 -10.44 -12.95
C ASP A 296 -15.83 -9.38 -13.99
N ASN A 297 -14.92 -8.49 -13.63
CA ASN A 297 -14.41 -7.41 -14.49
C ASN A 297 -13.41 -7.94 -15.55
N GLY A 298 -13.62 -9.15 -16.05
CA GLY A 298 -12.72 -9.86 -16.96
C GLY A 298 -11.54 -10.58 -16.28
N ARG A 299 -11.57 -10.84 -14.97
CA ARG A 299 -10.47 -11.53 -14.29
C ARG A 299 -10.37 -13.00 -14.66
N ASP A 300 -11.48 -13.67 -14.95
CA ASP A 300 -11.51 -15.07 -15.38
C ASP A 300 -10.72 -15.23 -16.69
N ALA A 301 -10.89 -14.30 -17.63
CA ALA A 301 -10.10 -14.26 -18.86
C ALA A 301 -8.61 -14.01 -18.56
N ILE A 302 -8.30 -13.06 -17.67
CA ILE A 302 -6.92 -12.75 -17.28
C ILE A 302 -6.25 -13.93 -16.56
N TYR A 303 -6.98 -14.61 -15.67
CA TYR A 303 -6.52 -15.79 -14.95
C TYR A 303 -6.33 -16.98 -15.88
N ALA A 304 -7.18 -17.13 -16.90
CA ALA A 304 -7.01 -18.15 -17.93
C ALA A 304 -5.74 -17.91 -18.75
N LEU A 305 -5.46 -16.66 -19.17
CA LEU A 305 -4.22 -16.29 -19.85
C LEU A 305 -2.99 -16.57 -18.98
N ALA A 306 -3.02 -16.14 -17.71
CA ALA A 306 -1.93 -16.39 -16.77
C ALA A 306 -1.73 -17.89 -16.49
N ALA A 307 -2.79 -18.66 -16.32
CA ALA A 307 -2.71 -20.11 -16.15
C ALA A 307 -2.17 -20.80 -17.40
N GLY A 308 -2.47 -20.28 -18.59
CA GLY A 308 -1.85 -20.70 -19.85
C GLY A 308 -0.33 -20.49 -19.83
N ALA A 309 0.12 -19.31 -19.44
CA ALA A 309 1.55 -18.99 -19.31
C ALA A 309 2.28 -19.92 -18.34
N VAL A 310 1.65 -20.26 -17.21
CA VAL A 310 2.20 -21.20 -16.20
C VAL A 310 2.42 -22.60 -16.79
N LYS A 311 1.59 -23.05 -17.73
CA LYS A 311 1.74 -24.39 -18.35
C LYS A 311 2.96 -24.49 -19.25
N THR A 312 3.39 -23.39 -19.86
CA THR A 312 4.50 -23.35 -20.81
C THR A 312 5.77 -22.71 -20.26
N MET A 313 5.76 -22.29 -18.99
CA MET A 313 6.87 -21.51 -18.44
C MET A 313 8.16 -22.32 -18.28
N PRO A 314 9.32 -21.67 -18.49
CA PRO A 314 10.61 -22.23 -18.09
C PRO A 314 10.68 -22.51 -16.59
N PHE A 315 11.63 -23.35 -16.17
CA PHE A 315 11.83 -23.68 -14.76
C PHE A 315 12.05 -22.45 -13.86
N LEU A 316 12.76 -21.43 -14.38
CA LEU A 316 13.04 -20.17 -13.66
C LEU A 316 11.96 -19.09 -13.88
N GLY A 317 10.85 -19.43 -14.54
CA GLY A 317 9.82 -18.46 -14.95
C GLY A 317 10.25 -17.61 -16.15
N TYR A 318 9.50 -16.54 -16.36
CA TYR A 318 9.72 -15.56 -17.43
C TYR A 318 10.48 -14.31 -16.95
N GLY A 319 10.87 -14.24 -15.68
CA GLY A 319 11.57 -13.08 -15.11
C GLY A 319 10.62 -11.95 -14.71
N ALA A 320 11.18 -10.80 -14.31
CA ALA A 320 10.40 -9.64 -13.89
C ALA A 320 9.42 -9.19 -14.97
N PHE A 321 8.17 -8.91 -14.59
CA PHE A 321 7.11 -8.55 -15.54
C PHE A 321 6.81 -9.68 -16.56
N GLY A 322 7.04 -10.93 -16.18
CA GLY A 322 6.91 -12.08 -17.08
C GLY A 322 5.47 -12.29 -17.58
N ASP A 323 4.47 -11.85 -16.82
CA ASP A 323 3.06 -11.92 -17.20
C ASP A 323 2.66 -10.90 -18.29
N ARG A 324 3.43 -9.81 -18.46
CA ARG A 324 3.11 -8.71 -19.39
C ARG A 324 2.99 -9.18 -20.84
N GLN A 325 3.87 -10.08 -21.28
CA GLN A 325 3.85 -10.58 -22.67
C GLN A 325 2.55 -11.32 -23.03
N PHE A 326 1.88 -11.92 -22.04
CA PHE A 326 0.66 -12.71 -22.24
C PHE A 326 -0.61 -11.88 -22.09
N ILE A 327 -0.54 -10.84 -21.26
CA ILE A 327 -1.72 -10.06 -20.86
C ILE A 327 -1.82 -8.74 -21.63
N THR A 328 -0.70 -8.05 -21.88
CA THR A 328 -0.69 -6.78 -22.61
C THR A 328 -1.33 -6.83 -24.01
N PRO A 329 -1.30 -7.95 -24.77
CA PRO A 329 -2.05 -8.03 -26.03
C PRO A 329 -3.56 -7.81 -25.90
N TYR A 330 -4.13 -8.01 -24.71
CA TYR A 330 -5.57 -7.88 -24.45
C TYR A 330 -5.89 -6.77 -23.45
N TYR A 331 -4.97 -6.49 -22.52
CA TYR A 331 -5.17 -5.55 -21.43
C TYR A 331 -3.92 -4.71 -21.19
N TYR A 332 -4.00 -3.42 -21.47
CA TYR A 332 -2.89 -2.48 -21.48
C TYR A 332 -2.08 -2.47 -20.19
N TRP A 333 -2.72 -2.59 -19.02
CA TRP A 333 -2.00 -2.65 -17.74
C TRP A 333 -1.07 -3.88 -17.62
N GLY A 334 -1.46 -5.00 -18.22
CA GLY A 334 -0.59 -6.16 -18.47
C GLY A 334 -0.34 -7.11 -17.29
N TYR A 335 -0.98 -6.94 -16.13
CA TYR A 335 -0.82 -7.84 -14.97
C TYR A 335 -1.98 -8.79 -14.75
N CYS A 336 -1.65 -9.94 -14.16
CA CYS A 336 -2.60 -11.04 -13.93
C CYS A 336 -3.58 -10.84 -12.77
N HIS A 337 -3.51 -9.70 -12.07
CA HIS A 337 -4.37 -9.37 -10.90
C HIS A 337 -4.35 -10.41 -9.76
N ASN A 338 -3.32 -11.24 -9.68
CA ASN A 338 -3.20 -12.28 -8.66
C ASN A 338 -1.73 -12.51 -8.30
N ILE A 339 -1.34 -12.07 -7.11
CA ILE A 339 0.04 -12.20 -6.60
C ILE A 339 0.61 -13.62 -6.66
N ILE A 340 -0.21 -14.66 -6.47
CA ILE A 340 0.29 -16.04 -6.51
C ILE A 340 0.71 -16.39 -7.93
N LEU A 341 -0.15 -16.10 -8.91
CA LEU A 341 0.15 -16.35 -10.31
C LEU A 341 1.32 -15.48 -10.79
N GLU A 342 1.36 -14.21 -10.38
CA GLU A 342 2.44 -13.29 -10.74
C GLU A 342 3.79 -13.79 -10.23
N LEU A 343 3.88 -14.19 -8.96
CA LEU A 343 5.12 -14.77 -8.38
C LEU A 343 5.54 -16.07 -9.09
N ILE A 344 4.58 -16.92 -9.46
CA ILE A 344 4.87 -18.16 -10.19
C ILE A 344 5.39 -17.87 -11.60
N ILE A 345 4.78 -16.91 -12.30
CA ILE A 345 5.18 -16.55 -13.66
C ILE A 345 6.56 -15.88 -13.65
N ASP A 346 6.81 -14.99 -12.69
CA ASP A 346 8.05 -14.23 -12.65
C ASP A 346 9.26 -15.06 -12.20
N PHE A 347 9.07 -15.95 -11.23
CA PHE A 347 10.17 -16.71 -10.60
C PHE A 347 10.16 -18.22 -10.93
N GLY A 348 9.14 -18.70 -11.66
CA GLY A 348 8.88 -20.12 -11.89
C GLY A 348 8.07 -20.76 -10.76
N TRP A 349 7.43 -21.92 -11.03
CA TRP A 349 6.53 -22.55 -10.05
C TRP A 349 7.19 -22.82 -8.71
N LEU A 350 8.43 -23.34 -8.71
CA LEU A 350 9.10 -23.74 -7.48
C LEU A 350 9.46 -22.52 -6.64
N PHE A 351 10.22 -21.58 -7.20
CA PHE A 351 10.66 -20.40 -6.45
C PHE A 351 9.50 -19.45 -6.14
N GLY A 352 8.55 -19.27 -7.06
CA GLY A 352 7.35 -18.47 -6.84
C GLY A 352 6.52 -18.96 -5.65
N ILE A 353 6.24 -20.28 -5.59
CA ILE A 353 5.53 -20.88 -4.45
C ILE A 353 6.35 -20.75 -3.16
N ILE A 354 7.65 -21.02 -3.20
CA ILE A 354 8.53 -20.89 -2.02
C ILE A 354 8.52 -19.45 -1.49
N ILE A 355 8.67 -18.45 -2.36
CA ILE A 355 8.65 -17.03 -1.99
C ILE A 355 7.31 -16.68 -1.34
N PHE A 356 6.19 -17.07 -1.97
CA PHE A 356 4.86 -16.83 -1.43
C PHE A 356 4.66 -17.49 -0.06
N LEU A 357 5.05 -18.76 0.09
CA LEU A 357 4.95 -19.49 1.36
C LEU A 357 5.82 -18.84 2.45
N ILE A 358 7.03 -18.39 2.13
CA ILE A 358 7.87 -17.67 3.07
C ILE A 358 7.16 -16.39 3.53
N ILE A 359 6.59 -15.59 2.62
CA ILE A 359 5.86 -14.37 2.98
C ILE A 359 4.67 -14.69 3.89
N CYS A 360 3.89 -15.73 3.57
CA CYS A 360 2.74 -16.19 4.37
C CYS A 360 3.17 -16.65 5.78
N VAL A 361 4.15 -17.55 5.86
CA VAL A 361 4.68 -18.08 7.13
C VAL A 361 5.23 -16.94 7.98
N ARG A 362 6.00 -16.01 7.39
CA ARG A 362 6.54 -14.85 8.10
C ARG A 362 5.44 -13.91 8.57
N SER A 363 4.42 -13.68 7.76
CA SER A 363 3.25 -12.86 8.12
C SER A 363 2.52 -13.44 9.33
N ILE A 364 2.23 -14.74 9.32
CA ILE A 364 1.60 -15.44 10.45
C ILE A 364 2.47 -15.40 11.70
N GLN A 365 3.78 -15.68 11.58
CA GLN A 365 4.71 -15.62 12.69
C GLN A 365 4.75 -14.22 13.32
N VAL A 366 4.77 -13.17 12.51
CA VAL A 366 4.77 -11.78 12.98
C VAL A 366 3.42 -11.46 13.62
N LEU A 367 2.29 -11.78 13.00
CA LEU A 367 0.95 -11.52 13.53
C LEU A 367 0.75 -12.16 14.92
N ILE A 368 1.16 -13.42 15.10
CA ILE A 368 1.08 -14.12 16.39
C ILE A 368 1.96 -13.44 17.44
N ARG A 369 3.20 -13.11 17.08
CA ARG A 369 4.22 -12.63 18.05
C ARG A 369 4.16 -11.14 18.35
N ALA A 370 3.64 -10.35 17.42
CA ALA A 370 3.58 -8.89 17.53
C ALA A 370 2.72 -8.47 18.73
N ARG A 371 3.08 -7.35 19.36
CA ARG A 371 2.34 -6.75 20.48
C ARG A 371 2.16 -5.26 20.23
N GLU A 372 1.11 -4.68 20.81
CA GLU A 372 0.90 -3.23 20.84
C GLU A 372 1.05 -2.57 19.45
N GLU A 373 2.03 -1.69 19.26
CA GLU A 373 2.32 -1.01 17.99
C GLU A 373 2.61 -1.97 16.85
N GLN A 374 3.32 -3.07 17.12
CA GLN A 374 3.71 -4.03 16.09
C GLN A 374 2.51 -4.75 15.51
N ALA A 375 1.55 -5.06 16.37
CA ALA A 375 0.30 -5.71 16.00
C ALA A 375 -0.53 -4.79 15.11
N PHE A 376 -0.59 -3.50 15.46
CA PHE A 376 -1.29 -2.53 14.65
C PHE A 376 -0.69 -2.37 13.26
N VAL A 377 0.64 -2.25 13.16
CA VAL A 377 1.35 -2.13 11.88
C VAL A 377 1.13 -3.35 10.99
N ILE A 378 1.29 -4.57 11.52
CA ILE A 378 1.14 -5.78 10.68
C ILE A 378 -0.29 -5.93 10.18
N CYS A 379 -1.31 -5.60 10.99
CA CYS A 379 -2.70 -5.63 10.54
C CYS A 379 -2.95 -4.62 9.40
N ILE A 380 -2.42 -3.39 9.49
CA ILE A 380 -2.53 -2.40 8.40
C ILE A 380 -1.86 -2.92 7.13
N LEU A 381 -0.62 -3.42 7.21
CA LEU A 381 0.13 -3.83 6.03
C LEU A 381 -0.48 -5.07 5.35
N LEU A 382 -0.93 -6.06 6.12
CA LEU A 382 -1.62 -7.23 5.55
C LEU A 382 -2.96 -6.85 4.91
N ALA A 383 -3.73 -5.99 5.57
CA ALA A 383 -4.98 -5.46 5.02
C ALA A 383 -4.77 -4.70 3.70
N ALA A 384 -3.75 -3.83 3.65
CA ALA A 384 -3.43 -3.09 2.44
C ALA A 384 -2.99 -4.00 1.28
N ASN A 385 -2.32 -5.11 1.56
CA ASN A 385 -1.85 -6.08 0.55
C ASN A 385 -2.92 -7.06 0.10
N ALA A 386 -4.07 -7.14 0.77
CA ALA A 386 -5.17 -7.98 0.33
C ALA A 386 -5.68 -7.65 -1.08
N LYS A 387 -5.49 -6.39 -1.52
CA LYS A 387 -5.86 -6.01 -2.88
C LYS A 387 -5.08 -6.79 -3.95
N LEU A 388 -3.86 -7.28 -3.66
CA LEU A 388 -3.01 -7.98 -4.63
C LEU A 388 -3.56 -9.34 -5.08
N PHE A 389 -4.59 -9.84 -4.40
CA PHE A 389 -5.35 -11.02 -4.84
C PHE A 389 -6.41 -10.68 -5.90
N LEU A 390 -6.65 -9.39 -6.15
CA LEU A 390 -7.74 -8.89 -6.99
C LEU A 390 -7.31 -7.80 -7.97
N SER A 391 -6.20 -7.12 -7.72
CA SER A 391 -5.77 -5.89 -8.41
C SER A 391 -4.29 -5.61 -8.21
N ASP A 392 -3.75 -4.78 -9.09
CA ASP A 392 -2.36 -4.32 -9.13
C ASP A 392 -1.34 -5.46 -9.30
N THR A 393 -0.08 -5.05 -9.38
CA THR A 393 1.10 -5.90 -9.43
C THR A 393 1.90 -5.71 -8.14
N PHE A 394 2.51 -6.77 -7.61
CA PHE A 394 3.37 -6.63 -6.43
C PHE A 394 4.61 -5.76 -6.71
N TRP A 395 5.08 -5.74 -7.96
CA TRP A 395 6.19 -4.89 -8.38
C TRP A 395 5.87 -3.41 -8.24
N GLY A 396 4.67 -3.02 -8.63
CA GLY A 396 4.19 -1.63 -8.67
C GLY A 396 3.43 -1.17 -7.43
N TYR A 397 3.33 -1.99 -6.37
CA TYR A 397 2.57 -1.63 -5.18
C TYR A 397 3.44 -1.33 -3.95
N PRO A 398 3.56 -0.06 -3.51
CA PRO A 398 4.48 0.31 -2.42
C PRO A 398 4.25 -0.44 -1.11
N GLN A 399 2.99 -0.71 -0.77
CA GLN A 399 2.61 -1.38 0.47
C GLN A 399 3.06 -2.85 0.50
N PHE A 400 3.29 -3.48 -0.66
CA PHE A 400 3.95 -4.79 -0.73
C PHE A 400 5.39 -4.71 -0.24
N TRP A 401 6.16 -3.77 -0.79
CA TRP A 401 7.54 -3.52 -0.39
C TRP A 401 7.67 -3.08 1.06
N MET A 402 6.70 -2.32 1.56
CA MET A 402 6.58 -2.01 2.99
C MET A 402 6.40 -3.28 3.84
N LEU A 403 5.54 -4.21 3.42
CA LEU A 403 5.33 -5.49 4.11
C LEU A 403 6.64 -6.30 4.14
N ILE A 404 7.36 -6.41 3.02
CA ILE A 404 8.66 -7.09 2.97
C ILE A 404 9.67 -6.42 3.92
N GLY A 405 9.81 -5.10 3.87
CA GLY A 405 10.68 -4.35 4.79
C GLY A 405 10.33 -4.59 6.25
N TYR A 406 9.04 -4.68 6.58
CA TYR A 406 8.59 -4.89 7.94
C TYR A 406 8.88 -6.31 8.44
N LEU A 407 8.52 -7.34 7.66
CA LEU A 407 8.64 -8.75 8.02
C LEU A 407 10.08 -9.21 8.23
N PHE A 408 11.01 -8.72 7.41
CA PHE A 408 12.39 -9.22 7.36
C PHE A 408 13.40 -8.32 8.08
N PHE A 409 13.16 -7.00 8.15
CA PHE A 409 14.15 -6.04 8.65
C PHE A 409 13.70 -5.37 9.95
N VAL A 410 12.53 -4.75 9.98
CA VAL A 410 12.11 -3.92 11.13
C VAL A 410 11.67 -4.78 12.32
N PHE A 411 10.74 -5.71 12.13
CA PHE A 411 10.19 -6.52 13.23
C PHE A 411 11.26 -7.34 13.95
N LYS A 412 12.23 -7.89 13.20
CA LYS A 412 13.33 -8.70 13.76
C LYS A 412 14.23 -7.86 14.68
N VAL A 413 14.52 -6.63 14.30
CA VAL A 413 15.37 -5.71 15.08
C VAL A 413 14.65 -5.30 16.36
N GLU A 414 13.39 -4.84 16.25
CA GLU A 414 12.61 -4.43 17.42
C GLU A 414 12.44 -5.53 18.47
N LYS A 415 12.21 -6.77 18.03
CA LYS A 415 12.11 -7.91 18.94
C LYS A 415 13.41 -8.12 19.72
N LYS A 416 14.56 -8.00 19.05
CA LYS A 416 15.88 -8.13 19.68
C LYS A 416 16.13 -7.02 20.70
N GLU A 417 15.72 -5.79 20.41
CA GLU A 417 15.87 -4.64 21.32
C GLU A 417 14.95 -4.73 22.55
N THR A 418 13.74 -5.26 22.35
CA THR A 418 12.78 -5.48 23.44
C THR A 418 13.26 -6.59 24.38
N PHE A 419 13.84 -7.67 23.84
CA PHE A 419 14.40 -8.77 24.62
C PHE A 419 15.69 -8.39 25.36
N THR A 420 16.50 -7.49 24.80
CA THR A 420 17.76 -7.01 25.41
C THR A 420 17.55 -5.80 26.35
N GLY A 421 16.30 -5.44 26.67
CA GLY A 421 15.95 -4.40 27.63
C GLY A 421 16.28 -2.96 27.20
N ARG A 422 16.65 -2.73 25.93
CA ARG A 422 17.03 -1.39 25.43
C ARG A 422 15.84 -0.48 25.15
N ILE A 423 14.61 -1.00 25.18
CA ILE A 423 13.38 -0.20 25.11
C ILE A 423 12.76 -0.18 26.52
N ARG A 424 13.11 0.84 27.33
CA ARG A 424 12.37 1.13 28.57
C ARG A 424 10.95 1.56 28.19
N PHE A 425 9.99 0.67 28.38
CA PHE A 425 8.57 1.02 28.35
C PHE A 425 8.30 2.05 29.45
N VAL A 426 8.02 3.29 29.05
CA VAL A 426 7.29 4.24 29.90
C VAL A 426 5.88 3.67 30.03
N ARG A 427 5.64 2.91 31.10
CA ARG A 427 4.29 2.54 31.53
C ARG A 427 3.45 3.82 31.60
N LYS A 428 2.35 3.87 30.84
CA LYS A 428 1.25 4.80 31.13
C LYS A 428 0.91 4.61 32.62
N LYS A 429 1.03 5.69 33.40
CA LYS A 429 0.37 5.76 34.71
C LYS A 429 -1.14 5.64 34.46
N LYS A 430 -1.76 4.90 35.38
CA LYS A 430 -3.16 4.47 35.40
C LYS A 430 -4.16 5.55 34.99
#